data_AF-A0A7X6SF85-F1
#
_entry.id   AF-A0A7X6SF85-F1
#
_cell.length_a   1.000
_cell.length_b   1.000
_cell.length_c   1.000
_cell.angle_alpha   90.00
_cell.angle_beta   90.00
_cell.angle_gamma   90.00
#
_symmetry.space_group_name_H-M   'P 1'
#
loop_
_entity.id
_entity.type
_entity.pdbx_description
1 polymer ?
#
loop_
_entity_poly.entity_id
_entity_poly.type
_entity_poly.pdbx_seq_one_letter_code
_entity_poly.pdbx_strand_id
1 'polypeptide(L)'
;MTETRLTPPRLTTEVGGIRSVARALHDDVDDLHKRTHEDEWRMAAAERGRASVTSMLTELADLGFAWRDIARMVGVSVPAVQKWRKGEKASGDSRIRIASLLAACDLITSHYMVDEIASWFEMPLSSPAPVTPIVLYAANRADLVFEFASGHVDPEALLSEFDPDWRERYRSDFEVFEAGDGNRSIRMKG
;
A
#
# COMPACT_ATOMS: atom_id res chain seq x y z
N MET A 1 12.76 29.70 49.87
CA MET A 1 12.26 28.86 48.76
C MET A 1 12.00 29.77 47.59
N THR A 2 12.85 29.71 46.56
CA THR A 2 12.72 30.57 45.38
C THR A 2 11.75 29.87 44.42
N GLU A 3 10.52 30.35 44.40
CA GLU A 3 9.51 29.90 43.44
C GLU A 3 9.92 30.43 42.06
N THR A 4 10.50 29.57 41.23
CA THR A 4 10.91 29.89 39.86
C THR A 4 9.65 30.22 39.06
N ARG A 5 9.28 31.51 39.00
CA ARG A 5 8.25 31.99 38.08
C ARG A 5 8.69 31.71 36.65
N LEU A 6 8.07 30.72 36.02
CA LEU A 6 8.23 30.40 34.61
C LEU A 6 7.73 31.61 33.80
N THR A 7 8.64 32.38 33.21
CA THR A 7 8.30 33.47 32.31
C THR A 7 7.86 32.92 30.95
N PRO A 8 6.90 33.55 30.25
CA PRO A 8 6.39 33.06 28.96
C PRO A 8 7.48 32.68 27.93
N PRO A 9 8.61 33.40 27.80
CA PRO A 9 9.69 33.01 26.87
C PRO A 9 10.36 31.68 27.25
N ARG A 10 10.52 31.37 28.54
CA ARG A 10 11.08 30.08 28.99
C ARG A 10 10.13 28.92 28.68
N LEU A 11 8.83 29.14 28.90
CA LEU A 11 7.79 28.17 28.54
C LEU A 11 7.78 27.89 27.03
N THR A 12 7.92 28.93 26.19
CA THR A 12 8.00 28.75 24.74
C THR A 12 9.22 27.94 24.31
N THR A 13 10.39 28.18 24.92
CA THR A 13 11.60 27.39 24.66
C THR A 13 11.45 25.94 25.10
N GLU A 14 10.88 25.70 26.29
CA GLU A 14 10.62 24.35 26.81
C GLU A 14 9.63 23.59 25.92
N VAL A 15 8.53 24.23 25.52
CA VAL A 15 7.57 23.67 24.55
C VAL A 15 8.23 23.38 23.20
N GLY A 16 9.14 24.25 22.73
CA GLY A 16 9.93 24.01 21.53
C GLY A 16 10.80 22.76 21.65
N GLY A 17 11.46 22.57 22.80
CA GLY A 17 12.25 21.38 23.11
C GLY A 17 11.39 20.11 23.10
N ILE A 18 10.24 20.13 23.77
CA ILE A 18 9.29 19.00 23.80
C ILE A 18 8.82 18.65 22.38
N ARG A 19 8.46 19.64 21.55
CA ARG A 19 8.05 19.39 20.17
C ARG A 19 9.17 18.77 19.33
N SER A 20 10.41 19.20 19.52
CA SER A 20 11.56 18.62 18.82
C SER A 20 11.79 17.17 19.21
N VAL A 21 11.72 16.86 20.51
CA VAL A 21 11.88 15.48 21.01
C VAL A 21 10.73 14.60 20.53
N ALA A 22 9.49 15.11 20.58
CA ALA A 22 8.31 14.38 20.10
C ALA A 22 8.42 14.05 18.60
N ARG A 23 8.91 14.99 17.79
CA ARG A 23 9.16 14.74 16.36
C ARG A 23 10.23 13.69 16.14
N ALA A 24 11.39 13.82 16.79
CA ALA A 24 12.46 12.83 16.66
C ALA A 24 12.01 11.42 17.07
N LEU A 25 11.23 11.32 18.16
CA LEU A 25 10.68 10.04 18.60
C LEU A 25 9.66 9.47 17.60
N HIS A 26 8.84 10.33 16.98
CA HIS A 26 7.92 9.91 15.93
C HIS A 26 8.67 9.35 14.71
N ASP A 27 9.69 10.08 14.25
CA ASP A 27 10.54 9.64 13.13
C ASP A 27 11.22 8.28 13.45
N ASP A 28 11.77 8.11 14.66
CA ASP A 28 12.39 6.86 15.10
C ASP A 28 11.40 5.69 15.14
N VAL A 29 10.15 5.94 15.59
CA VAL A 29 9.10 4.92 15.64
C VAL A 29 8.66 4.52 14.24
N ASP A 30 8.50 5.48 13.33
CA ASP A 30 8.11 5.22 11.95
C ASP A 30 9.20 4.41 11.22
N ASP A 31 10.47 4.75 11.41
CA ASP A 31 11.60 3.98 10.85
C ASP A 31 11.67 2.57 11.43
N LEU A 32 11.44 2.41 12.74
CA LEU A 32 11.39 1.09 13.37
C LEU A 32 10.21 0.27 12.84
N HIS A 33 9.04 0.89 12.63
CA HIS A 33 7.87 0.22 12.09
C HIS A 33 8.15 -0.31 10.68
N LYS A 34 8.66 0.52 9.78
CA LYS A 34 9.02 0.16 8.41
C LYS A 34 10.00 -1.00 8.35
N ARG A 35 11.09 -0.92 9.15
CA ARG A 35 12.11 -1.99 9.22
C ARG A 35 11.54 -3.30 9.76
N THR A 36 10.72 -3.22 10.80
CA THR A 36 10.11 -4.42 11.39
C THR A 36 9.19 -5.11 10.38
N HIS A 37 8.37 -4.34 9.66
CA HIS A 37 7.50 -4.87 8.62
C HIS A 37 8.25 -5.45 7.44
N GLU A 38 9.33 -4.81 6.99
CA GLU A 38 10.17 -5.34 5.92
C GLU A 38 10.79 -6.69 6.31
N ASP A 39 11.31 -6.80 7.54
CA ASP A 39 11.88 -8.04 8.05
C ASP A 39 10.82 -9.14 8.20
N GLU A 40 9.66 -8.82 8.77
CA GLU A 40 8.54 -9.75 8.92
C GLU A 40 8.06 -10.24 7.55
N TRP A 41 7.87 -9.33 6.61
CA TRP A 41 7.47 -9.64 5.23
C TRP A 41 8.48 -10.54 4.52
N ARG A 42 9.78 -10.26 4.66
CA ARG A 42 10.84 -11.10 4.09
C ARG A 42 10.84 -12.50 4.69
N MET A 43 10.64 -12.63 5.99
CA MET A 43 10.54 -13.93 6.66
C MET A 43 9.31 -14.72 6.20
N ALA A 44 8.15 -14.07 6.14
CA ALA A 44 6.91 -14.67 5.65
C ALA A 44 7.03 -15.10 4.18
N ALA A 45 7.66 -14.28 3.34
CA ALA A 45 7.93 -14.62 1.94
C ALA A 45 8.85 -15.83 1.80
N ALA A 46 9.88 -15.94 2.65
CA ALA A 46 10.77 -17.10 2.66
C ALA A 46 10.03 -18.39 3.06
N GLU A 47 9.11 -18.31 4.03
CA GLU A 47 8.27 -19.44 4.42
C GLU A 47 7.33 -19.86 3.28
N ARG A 48 6.58 -18.91 2.70
CA ARG A 48 5.73 -19.16 1.54
C ARG A 48 6.49 -19.74 0.35
N GLY A 49 7.75 -19.32 0.15
CA GLY A 49 8.62 -19.81 -0.93
C GLY A 49 8.93 -21.30 -0.91
N ARG A 50 8.68 -22.00 0.21
CA ARG A 50 8.79 -23.46 0.33
C ARG A 50 7.69 -24.20 -0.42
N ALA A 51 6.53 -23.59 -0.58
CA ALA A 51 5.41 -24.16 -1.32
C ALA A 51 5.71 -24.27 -2.82
N SER A 52 4.92 -25.07 -3.53
CA SER A 52 4.99 -25.10 -5.00
C SER A 52 4.40 -23.82 -5.59
N VAL A 53 4.94 -23.38 -6.74
CA VAL A 53 4.43 -22.21 -7.46
C VAL A 53 2.95 -22.38 -7.80
N THR A 54 2.53 -23.58 -8.21
CA THR A 54 1.13 -23.88 -8.51
C THR A 54 0.24 -23.69 -7.28
N SER A 55 0.67 -24.16 -6.09
CA SER A 55 -0.08 -23.95 -4.83
C SER A 55 -0.25 -22.48 -4.51
N MET A 56 0.85 -21.71 -4.50
CA MET A 56 0.80 -20.29 -4.18
C MET A 56 -0.08 -19.50 -5.14
N LEU A 57 -0.06 -19.83 -6.44
CA LEU A 57 -0.93 -19.21 -7.43
C LEU A 57 -2.41 -19.58 -7.23
N THR A 58 -2.70 -20.82 -6.85
CA THR A 58 -4.07 -21.24 -6.51
C THR A 58 -4.56 -20.48 -5.28
N GLU A 59 -3.74 -20.38 -4.23
CA GLU A 59 -4.09 -19.63 -3.02
C GLU A 59 -4.38 -18.14 -3.31
N LEU A 60 -3.55 -17.48 -4.14
CA LEU A 60 -3.84 -16.11 -4.58
C LEU A 60 -5.17 -15.98 -5.33
N ALA A 61 -5.54 -16.97 -6.14
CA ALA A 61 -6.84 -16.95 -6.82
C ALA A 61 -8.01 -17.26 -5.88
N ASP A 62 -7.81 -18.12 -4.88
CA ASP A 62 -8.80 -18.42 -3.85
C ASP A 62 -9.06 -17.19 -2.95
N LEU A 63 -8.05 -16.33 -2.76
CA LEU A 63 -8.20 -15.01 -2.15
C LEU A 63 -8.98 -14.00 -3.04
N GLY A 64 -9.28 -14.36 -4.29
CA GLY A 64 -10.08 -13.56 -5.21
C GLY A 64 -9.29 -12.77 -6.26
N PHE A 65 -7.95 -12.85 -6.28
CA PHE A 65 -7.16 -12.07 -7.23
C PHE A 65 -7.35 -12.55 -8.67
N ALA A 66 -7.58 -11.61 -9.59
CA ALA A 66 -7.55 -11.90 -11.01
C ALA A 66 -6.12 -12.21 -11.50
N TRP A 67 -5.99 -13.17 -12.42
CA TRP A 67 -4.69 -13.57 -12.98
C TRP A 67 -3.89 -12.43 -13.62
N ARG A 68 -4.60 -11.46 -14.19
CA ARG A 68 -4.00 -10.25 -14.76
C ARG A 68 -3.31 -9.41 -13.69
N ASP A 69 -3.94 -9.27 -12.53
CA ASP A 69 -3.41 -8.46 -11.43
C ASP A 69 -2.29 -9.19 -10.70
N ILE A 70 -2.39 -10.52 -10.54
CA ILE A 70 -1.25 -11.34 -10.09
C ILE A 70 -0.05 -11.16 -11.04
N ALA A 71 -0.25 -11.29 -12.34
CA ALA A 71 0.83 -11.15 -13.31
C ALA A 71 1.45 -9.75 -13.25
N ARG A 72 0.62 -8.70 -13.13
CA ARG A 72 1.06 -7.32 -12.98
C ARG A 72 1.91 -7.12 -11.72
N MET A 73 1.44 -7.57 -10.56
CA MET A 73 2.13 -7.42 -9.28
C MET A 73 3.41 -8.24 -9.20
N VAL A 74 3.47 -9.41 -9.84
CA VAL A 74 4.68 -10.25 -9.94
C VAL A 74 5.64 -9.72 -11.02
N GLY A 75 5.20 -8.80 -11.88
CA GLY A 75 6.00 -8.20 -12.95
C GLY A 75 6.28 -9.17 -14.10
N VAL A 76 5.28 -9.96 -14.49
CA VAL A 76 5.37 -10.99 -15.53
C VAL A 76 4.14 -10.95 -16.45
N SER A 77 4.18 -11.68 -17.56
CA SER A 77 3.04 -11.76 -18.47
C SER A 77 1.97 -12.75 -17.98
N VAL A 78 0.70 -12.50 -18.29
CA VAL A 78 -0.40 -13.44 -17.98
C VAL A 78 -0.16 -14.83 -18.58
N PRO A 79 0.34 -14.98 -19.82
CA PRO A 79 0.72 -16.29 -20.35
C PRO A 79 1.77 -17.02 -19.50
N ALA A 80 2.72 -16.31 -18.87
CA ALA A 80 3.69 -16.93 -17.97
C ALA A 80 3.01 -17.55 -16.74
N VAL A 81 2.11 -16.79 -16.11
CA VAL A 81 1.29 -17.29 -14.97
C VAL A 81 0.46 -18.50 -15.39
N GLN A 82 -0.18 -18.46 -16.57
CA GLN A 82 -0.95 -19.59 -17.09
C GLN A 82 -0.11 -20.86 -17.30
N LYS A 83 1.13 -20.73 -17.77
CA LYS A 83 2.06 -21.86 -17.90
C LYS A 83 2.39 -22.48 -16.54
N TRP A 84 2.70 -21.65 -15.54
CA TRP A 84 3.03 -22.13 -14.19
C TRP A 84 1.86 -22.81 -13.49
N ARG A 85 0.63 -22.35 -13.73
CA ARG A 85 -0.59 -23.05 -13.27
C ARG A 85 -0.72 -24.45 -13.85
N LYS A 86 -0.23 -24.68 -15.06
CA LYS A 86 -0.21 -26.01 -15.71
C LYS A 86 0.99 -26.87 -15.28
N GLY A 87 1.80 -26.41 -14.33
CA GLY A 87 2.94 -27.14 -13.78
C GLY A 87 4.27 -26.87 -14.45
N GLU A 88 4.34 -25.91 -15.40
CA GLU A 88 5.64 -25.47 -15.92
C GLU A 88 6.46 -24.77 -14.82
N LYS A 89 7.79 -24.89 -14.90
CA LYS A 89 8.68 -24.31 -13.89
C LYS A 89 8.77 -22.79 -14.04
N ALA A 90 8.59 -22.07 -12.94
CA ALA A 90 8.97 -20.67 -12.83
C ALA A 90 10.46 -20.52 -12.48
N SER A 91 11.06 -19.37 -12.79
CA SER A 91 12.39 -19.03 -12.30
C SER A 91 12.39 -18.84 -10.77
N GLY A 92 13.58 -18.86 -10.16
CA GLY A 92 13.73 -18.54 -8.73
C GLY A 92 13.20 -17.14 -8.39
N ASP A 93 13.51 -16.15 -9.23
CA ASP A 93 13.04 -14.77 -9.08
C ASP A 93 11.52 -14.66 -9.16
N SER A 94 10.89 -15.41 -10.07
CA SER A 94 9.43 -15.42 -10.17
C SER A 94 8.79 -16.10 -8.96
N ARG A 95 9.40 -17.19 -8.47
CA ARG A 95 8.96 -17.89 -7.26
C ARG A 95 8.99 -16.95 -6.06
N ILE A 96 10.09 -16.22 -5.83
CA ILE A 96 10.18 -15.33 -4.66
C ILE A 96 9.16 -14.20 -4.77
N ARG A 97 8.93 -13.62 -5.96
CA ARG A 97 7.91 -12.57 -6.13
C ARG A 97 6.48 -13.05 -5.85
N ILE A 98 6.13 -14.27 -6.27
CA ILE A 98 4.82 -14.87 -5.95
C ILE A 98 4.70 -15.10 -4.44
N ALA A 99 5.75 -15.65 -3.82
CA ALA A 99 5.78 -15.88 -2.38
C ALA A 99 5.69 -14.57 -1.58
N SER A 100 6.38 -13.52 -2.01
CA SER A 100 6.31 -12.18 -1.43
C SER A 100 4.91 -11.58 -1.54
N LEU A 101 4.23 -11.74 -2.66
CA LEU A 101 2.85 -11.23 -2.82
C LEU A 101 1.90 -11.94 -1.86
N LEU A 102 1.98 -13.26 -1.76
CA LEU A 102 1.14 -14.03 -0.85
C LEU A 102 1.45 -13.68 0.62
N ALA A 103 2.73 -13.53 0.97
CA ALA A 103 3.15 -13.08 2.30
C ALA A 103 2.64 -11.66 2.63
N ALA A 104 2.59 -10.75 1.66
CA ALA A 104 2.00 -9.43 1.88
C ALA A 104 0.49 -9.55 2.17
N CYS A 105 -0.22 -10.42 1.45
CA CYS A 105 -1.64 -10.69 1.71
C CYS A 105 -1.86 -11.24 3.12
N ASP A 106 -1.03 -12.21 3.54
CA ASP A 106 -1.10 -12.79 4.89
C ASP A 106 -0.95 -11.73 5.97
N LEU A 107 0.10 -10.90 5.86
CA LEU A 107 0.41 -9.88 6.84
C LEU A 107 -0.65 -8.79 6.89
N ILE A 108 -1.16 -8.35 5.74
CA ILE A 108 -2.21 -7.32 5.70
C ILE A 108 -3.50 -7.85 6.34
N THR A 109 -3.85 -9.09 6.03
CA THR A 109 -5.03 -9.74 6.62
C THR A 109 -4.86 -9.90 8.14
N SER A 110 -3.69 -10.36 8.60
CA SER A 110 -3.46 -10.67 10.01
C SER A 110 -3.30 -9.42 10.89
N HIS A 111 -2.60 -8.40 10.41
CA HIS A 111 -2.29 -7.20 11.20
C HIS A 111 -3.35 -6.12 11.11
N TYR A 112 -4.05 -6.03 9.98
CA TYR A 112 -4.97 -4.92 9.70
C TYR A 112 -6.42 -5.37 9.49
N MET A 113 -6.72 -6.66 9.66
CA MET A 113 -8.08 -7.22 9.60
C MET A 113 -8.80 -6.91 8.28
N VAL A 114 -8.06 -6.92 7.17
CA VAL A 114 -8.62 -6.78 5.82
C VAL A 114 -9.16 -8.14 5.39
N ASP A 115 -10.49 -8.32 5.43
CA ASP A 115 -11.14 -9.59 5.10
C ASP A 115 -11.06 -9.92 3.60
N GLU A 116 -11.61 -9.06 2.74
CA GLU A 116 -11.60 -9.25 1.29
C GLU A 116 -10.34 -8.65 0.65
N ILE A 117 -9.19 -9.27 0.89
CA ILE A 117 -7.88 -8.73 0.51
C ILE A 117 -7.77 -8.39 -0.98
N ALA A 118 -8.28 -9.24 -1.88
CA ALA A 118 -8.24 -8.95 -3.32
C ALA A 118 -9.08 -7.71 -3.69
N SER A 119 -10.31 -7.61 -3.16
CA SER A 119 -11.18 -6.45 -3.35
C SER A 119 -10.52 -5.17 -2.81
N TRP A 120 -9.90 -5.24 -1.63
CA TRP A 120 -9.19 -4.12 -1.02
C TRP A 120 -8.00 -3.65 -1.87
N PHE A 121 -7.26 -4.58 -2.49
CA PHE A 121 -6.16 -4.26 -3.41
C PHE A 121 -6.60 -3.50 -4.68
N GLU A 122 -7.89 -3.59 -5.03
CA GLU A 122 -8.51 -2.87 -6.14
C GLU A 122 -9.06 -1.50 -5.73
N MET A 123 -9.20 -1.23 -4.42
CA MET A 123 -9.72 0.05 -3.93
C MET A 123 -8.69 1.18 -4.17
N PRO A 124 -9.08 2.30 -4.79
CA PRO A 124 -8.21 3.46 -4.92
C PRO A 124 -7.84 4.04 -3.55
N LEU A 125 -6.60 4.52 -3.43
CA LEU A 125 -6.12 5.21 -2.22
C LEU A 125 -6.98 6.43 -1.92
N SER A 126 -7.35 7.18 -2.95
CA SER A 126 -8.22 8.36 -2.84
C SER A 126 -9.07 8.50 -4.09
N SER A 127 -10.26 9.09 -3.95
CA SER A 127 -11.21 9.30 -5.07
C SER A 127 -10.66 10.06 -6.30
N PRO A 128 -9.76 11.06 -6.18
CA PRO A 128 -9.29 11.83 -7.32
C PRO A 128 -8.17 11.14 -8.12
N ALA A 129 -7.59 10.03 -7.65
CA ALA A 129 -6.49 9.35 -8.32
C ALA A 129 -6.78 7.84 -8.47
N PRO A 130 -6.68 7.26 -9.68
CA PRO A 130 -6.90 5.83 -9.90
C PRO A 130 -5.69 4.98 -9.50
N VAL A 131 -5.03 5.32 -8.39
CA VAL A 131 -3.89 4.57 -7.83
C VAL A 131 -4.41 3.65 -6.76
N THR A 132 -4.18 2.35 -6.91
CA THR A 132 -4.61 1.29 -5.98
C THR A 132 -3.40 0.58 -5.39
N PRO A 133 -3.54 -0.23 -4.33
CA PRO A 133 -2.47 -1.09 -3.84
C PRO A 133 -1.82 -1.99 -4.91
N ILE A 134 -2.59 -2.47 -5.90
CA ILE A 134 -2.03 -3.20 -7.06
C ILE A 134 -1.01 -2.33 -7.82
N VAL A 135 -1.30 -1.04 -8.00
CA VAL A 135 -0.41 -0.10 -8.69
C VAL A 135 0.88 0.12 -7.89
N LEU A 136 0.75 0.36 -6.58
CA LEU A 136 1.90 0.55 -5.68
C LEU A 136 2.79 -0.70 -5.64
N TYR A 137 2.19 -1.88 -5.43
CA TYR A 137 2.93 -3.14 -5.35
C TYR A 137 3.66 -3.45 -6.66
N ALA A 138 2.99 -3.28 -7.80
CA ALA A 138 3.59 -3.49 -9.13
C ALA A 138 4.73 -2.50 -9.43
N ALA A 139 4.76 -1.34 -8.77
CA ALA A 139 5.84 -0.37 -8.84
C ALA A 139 6.98 -0.64 -7.83
N ASN A 140 7.02 -1.82 -7.20
CA ASN A 140 7.93 -2.17 -6.11
C ASN A 140 7.83 -1.23 -4.89
N ARG A 141 6.65 -0.66 -4.64
CA ARG A 141 6.35 0.16 -3.45
C ARG A 141 5.44 -0.59 -2.48
N ALA A 142 5.84 -1.80 -2.11
CA ALA A 142 5.10 -2.60 -1.12
C ALA A 142 5.08 -1.94 0.27
N ASP A 143 6.11 -1.15 0.59
CA ASP A 143 6.14 -0.27 1.76
C ASP A 143 4.89 0.62 1.84
N LEU A 144 4.53 1.30 0.75
CA LEU A 144 3.34 2.15 0.72
C LEU A 144 2.03 1.36 0.80
N VAL A 145 2.02 0.09 0.38
CA VAL A 145 0.85 -0.78 0.55
C VAL A 145 0.64 -1.10 2.02
N PHE A 146 1.70 -1.42 2.76
CA PHE A 146 1.61 -1.67 4.20
C PHE A 146 1.25 -0.40 4.98
N GLU A 147 1.81 0.75 4.60
CA GLU A 147 1.45 2.04 5.21
C GLU A 147 -0.03 2.36 4.99
N PHE A 148 -0.54 2.16 3.77
CA PHE A 148 -1.96 2.33 3.48
C PHE A 148 -2.84 1.38 4.29
N ALA A 149 -2.44 0.11 4.40
CA ALA A 149 -3.17 -0.90 5.17
C ALA A 149 -3.21 -0.58 6.68
N SER A 150 -2.18 0.10 7.21
CA SER A 150 -2.13 0.50 8.62
C SER A 150 -3.22 1.49 9.02
N GLY A 151 -3.76 2.25 8.05
CA GLY A 151 -4.78 3.27 8.29
C GLY A 151 -4.29 4.51 9.05
N HIS A 152 -3.00 4.59 9.39
CA HIS A 152 -2.45 5.72 10.15
C HIS A 152 -2.00 6.90 9.28
N VAL A 153 -1.80 6.67 7.98
CA VAL A 153 -1.29 7.68 7.04
C VAL A 153 -2.41 8.22 6.16
N ASP A 154 -2.41 9.54 5.94
CA ASP A 154 -3.31 10.20 5.00
C ASP A 154 -3.08 9.65 3.57
N PRO A 155 -4.12 9.14 2.89
CA PRO A 155 -3.98 8.61 1.54
C PRO A 155 -3.44 9.64 0.52
N GLU A 156 -3.71 10.94 0.68
CA GLU A 156 -3.13 11.96 -0.19
C GLU A 156 -1.63 12.19 0.06
N ALA A 157 -1.17 11.99 1.30
CA ALA A 157 0.26 12.00 1.62
C ALA A 157 0.96 10.81 0.95
N LEU A 158 0.37 9.61 1.01
CA LEU A 158 0.88 8.43 0.31
C LEU A 158 0.93 8.63 -1.22
N LEU A 159 -0.11 9.23 -1.80
CA LEU A 159 -0.11 9.59 -3.23
C LEU A 159 1.00 10.59 -3.58
N SER A 160 1.23 11.59 -2.71
CA SER A 160 2.26 12.60 -2.91
C SER A 160 3.67 12.01 -2.81
N GLU A 161 3.85 10.98 -1.97
CA GLU A 161 5.10 10.22 -1.89
C GLU A 161 5.31 9.30 -3.09
N PHE A 162 4.25 8.65 -3.57
CA PHE A 162 4.30 7.77 -4.73
C PHE A 162 4.54 8.55 -6.04
N ASP A 163 3.83 9.67 -6.20
CA ASP A 163 3.82 10.50 -7.40
C ASP A 163 3.58 11.97 -7.02
N PRO A 164 4.63 12.79 -6.86
CA PRO A 164 4.48 14.19 -6.43
C PRO A 164 3.55 15.04 -7.31
N ASP A 165 3.43 14.70 -8.59
CA ASP A 165 2.61 15.41 -9.58
C ASP A 165 1.21 14.80 -9.74
N TRP A 166 0.81 13.87 -8.87
CA TRP A 166 -0.44 13.10 -9.02
C TRP A 166 -1.69 13.99 -9.18
N ARG A 167 -1.70 15.14 -8.50
CA ARG A 167 -2.83 16.09 -8.53
C ARG A 167 -3.07 16.64 -9.93
N GLU A 168 -2.01 16.93 -10.68
CA GLU A 168 -2.12 17.39 -12.06
C GLU A 168 -2.27 16.21 -13.01
N ARG A 169 -1.52 15.13 -12.80
CA ARG A 169 -1.54 13.94 -13.67
C ARG A 169 -2.90 13.27 -13.75
N TYR A 170 -3.62 13.23 -12.63
CA TYR A 170 -4.95 12.61 -12.52
C TYR A 170 -6.07 13.65 -12.48
N ARG A 171 -5.76 14.94 -12.73
CA ARG A 171 -6.77 15.99 -12.81
C ARG A 171 -7.72 15.68 -13.96
N SER A 172 -8.96 15.30 -13.62
CA SER A 172 -10.01 15.21 -14.61
C SER A 172 -10.55 16.61 -14.92
N ASP A 173 -10.52 17.01 -16.18
CA ASP A 173 -11.25 18.19 -16.69
C ASP A 173 -12.77 17.92 -16.78
N PHE A 174 -13.22 16.73 -16.38
CA PHE A 174 -14.60 16.31 -16.43
C PHE A 174 -15.16 16.06 -15.01
N GLU A 175 -16.43 16.39 -14.83
CA GLU A 175 -17.22 16.06 -13.63
C GLU A 175 -18.44 15.21 -13.97
N VAL A 176 -18.86 14.38 -13.02
CA VAL A 176 -20.11 13.62 -13.11
C VAL A 176 -21.23 14.46 -12.50
N PHE A 177 -22.31 14.67 -13.24
CA PHE A 177 -23.51 15.37 -12.79
C PHE A 177 -24.75 14.51 -13.02
N GLU A 178 -25.83 14.80 -12.31
CA GLU A 178 -27.13 14.17 -12.58
C GLU A 178 -27.86 14.97 -13.67
N ALA A 179 -28.12 14.33 -14.81
CA ALA A 179 -28.83 14.95 -15.92
C ALA A 179 -30.34 15.03 -15.62
N GLY A 180 -31.06 15.84 -16.40
CA GLY A 180 -32.50 16.07 -16.18
C GLY A 180 -33.38 14.83 -16.34
N ASP A 181 -32.82 13.72 -16.81
CA ASP A 181 -33.43 12.39 -16.92
C ASP A 181 -33.18 11.50 -15.68
N GLY A 182 -32.46 12.00 -14.67
CA GLY A 182 -32.09 11.28 -13.45
C GLY A 182 -30.88 10.35 -13.60
N ASN A 183 -30.23 10.32 -14.77
CA ASN A 183 -29.03 9.50 -15.00
C ASN A 183 -27.75 10.30 -14.72
N ARG A 184 -26.71 9.60 -14.24
CA ARG A 184 -25.36 10.19 -14.13
C ARG A 184 -24.76 10.38 -15.52
N SER A 185 -24.42 11.62 -15.84
CA SER A 185 -23.77 12.05 -17.07
C SER A 185 -22.42 12.71 -16.77
N ILE A 186 -21.54 12.79 -17.77
CA ILE A 186 -20.22 13.44 -17.65
C ILE A 186 -20.24 14.74 -18.46
N ARG A 187 -19.72 15.83 -17.89
CA ARG A 187 -19.50 17.09 -18.60
C ARG A 187 -18.12 17.66 -18.29
N MET A 188 -17.61 18.56 -19.14
CA MET A 188 -16.42 19.34 -18.80
C MET A 188 -16.72 20.26 -17.61
N LYS A 189 -15.74 20.41 -16.72
CA LYS A 189 -15.74 21.41 -15.65
C LYS A 189 -15.70 22.81 -16.29
N GLY A 190 -16.57 23.69 -15.82
CA GLY A 190 -16.62 25.10 -16.24
C GLY A 190 -15.55 25.96 -15.60
#